data_AF-A0A8K0XI74-F1
#
_entry.id   AF-A0A8K0XI74-F1
#
_cell.length_a   1.000
_cell.length_b   1.000
_cell.length_c   1.000
_cell.angle_alpha   90.00
_cell.angle_beta   90.00
_cell.angle_gamma   90.00
#
_symmetry.space_group_name_H-M   'P 1'
#
loop_
_entity.id
_entity.type
_entity.pdbx_description
1 polymer ?
#
loop_
_entity_poly.entity_id
_entity_poly.type
_entity_poly.pdbx_seq_one_letter_code
_entity_poly.pdbx_strand_id
1 'polypeptide(L)'
;MDPSAPQTVTKGVLITSSVCGVAAALYGLFKGQSPGKLLLFSVVNSGIAAATFFSTREYVVGPALVLTHPGREYQLRRHKLVQTAGVVVHGEHTPTWDDIRKSRLIDSAVSGAFTGGILNAWKRGRPGLISGLGTGALMCTLLQWTINEFRIFRLSRLSQSLAAPIETAAPNTESDSTRPQPRARASPSAFKYTAFETASWSDSILSMLSRRISDEEYLRRLKAQRDAHLRRIEELEKELDQGRRM
;
A
#
# COMPACT_ATOMS: atom_id res chain seq x y z
N MET A 1 0.93 -12.13 -19.42
CA MET A 1 0.14 -12.22 -18.18
C MET A 1 1.10 -12.08 -17.01
N ASP A 2 0.74 -11.39 -15.94
CA ASP A 2 1.66 -11.21 -14.79
C ASP A 2 1.81 -12.55 -14.04
N PRO A 3 3.02 -13.12 -13.92
CA PRO A 3 3.24 -14.39 -13.21
C PRO A 3 2.88 -14.30 -11.72
N SER A 4 2.80 -13.09 -11.16
CA SER A 4 2.39 -12.87 -9.77
C SER A 4 0.87 -12.79 -9.55
N ALA A 5 0.06 -12.85 -10.62
CA ALA A 5 -1.39 -12.72 -10.52
C ALA A 5 -2.06 -13.72 -9.55
N PRO A 6 -1.73 -15.03 -9.54
CA PRO A 6 -2.32 -15.98 -8.58
C PRO A 6 -2.04 -15.62 -7.12
N GLN A 7 -0.83 -15.10 -6.85
CA GLN A 7 -0.44 -14.67 -5.51
C GLN A 7 -1.19 -13.41 -5.09
N THR A 8 -1.32 -12.44 -6.00
CA THR A 8 -2.09 -11.22 -5.76
C THR A 8 -3.55 -11.52 -5.47
N VAL A 9 -4.18 -12.41 -6.26
CA VAL A 9 -5.56 -12.85 -6.01
C VAL A 9 -5.68 -13.52 -4.65
N THR A 10 -4.85 -14.52 -4.36
CA THR A 10 -4.88 -15.26 -3.09
C THR A 10 -4.72 -14.32 -1.89
N LYS A 11 -3.74 -13.41 -1.94
CA LYS A 11 -3.51 -12.42 -0.88
C LYS A 11 -4.71 -11.49 -0.71
N GLY A 12 -5.26 -10.99 -1.82
CA GLY A 12 -6.44 -10.14 -1.81
C GLY A 12 -7.64 -10.83 -1.17
N VAL A 13 -7.92 -12.08 -1.55
CA VAL A 13 -9.02 -12.89 -1.00
C VAL A 13 -8.85 -13.11 0.51
N LEU A 14 -7.66 -13.52 0.95
CA LEU A 14 -7.38 -13.76 2.37
C LEU A 14 -7.55 -12.50 3.21
N ILE A 15 -7.02 -11.36 2.75
CA ILE A 15 -7.14 -10.09 3.49
C ILE A 15 -8.60 -9.65 3.57
N THR A 16 -9.31 -9.60 2.44
CA THR A 16 -10.70 -9.13 2.39
C THR A 16 -11.61 -10.02 3.23
N SER A 17 -11.51 -11.35 3.09
CA SER A 17 -12.32 -12.28 3.87
C SER A 17 -12.05 -12.20 5.36
N SER A 18 -10.78 -12.04 5.77
CA SER A 18 -10.42 -11.86 7.18
C SER A 18 -11.01 -10.57 7.75
N VAL A 19 -10.87 -9.44 7.05
CA VAL A 19 -11.41 -8.15 7.49
C VAL A 19 -12.93 -8.19 7.59
N CYS A 20 -13.63 -8.75 6.59
CA CYS A 20 -15.08 -8.90 6.61
C CYS A 20 -15.55 -9.86 7.70
N GLY A 21 -14.81 -10.94 7.96
CA GLY A 21 -15.07 -11.88 9.04
C GLY A 21 -14.99 -11.23 10.41
N VAL A 22 -13.91 -10.51 10.68
CA VAL A 22 -13.70 -9.76 11.94
C VAL A 22 -14.77 -8.69 12.12
N ALA A 23 -15.06 -7.91 11.09
CA ALA A 23 -16.10 -6.87 11.16
C ALA A 23 -17.48 -7.47 11.46
N ALA A 24 -17.84 -8.59 10.83
CA ALA A 24 -19.10 -9.28 11.09
C ALA A 24 -19.17 -9.90 12.49
N ALA A 25 -18.05 -10.44 12.99
CA ALA A 25 -17.96 -10.97 14.34
C ALA A 25 -18.17 -9.86 15.40
N LEU A 26 -17.49 -8.72 15.23
CA LEU A 26 -17.65 -7.55 16.08
C LEU A 26 -19.10 -7.04 16.05
N TYR A 27 -19.70 -6.95 14.86
CA TYR A 27 -21.11 -6.60 14.73
C TYR A 27 -22.04 -7.57 15.47
N GLY A 28 -21.76 -8.88 15.38
CA GLY A 28 -22.46 -9.91 16.12
C GLY A 28 -22.38 -9.73 17.63
N LEU A 29 -21.20 -9.43 18.15
CA LEU A 29 -20.97 -9.13 19.57
C LEU A 29 -21.80 -7.92 20.01
N PHE A 30 -21.76 -6.82 19.26
CA PHE A 30 -22.54 -5.61 19.57
C PHE A 30 -24.06 -5.83 19.53
N LYS A 31 -24.53 -6.81 18.74
CA LYS A 31 -25.95 -7.14 18.63
C LYS A 31 -26.40 -8.29 19.53
N GLY A 32 -25.52 -8.85 20.37
CA GLY A 32 -25.82 -10.00 21.22
C GLY A 32 -26.16 -11.27 20.42
N GLN A 33 -25.71 -11.38 19.17
CA GLN A 33 -25.87 -12.56 18.33
C GLN A 33 -24.62 -13.45 18.41
N SER A 34 -24.74 -14.73 18.02
CA SER A 34 -23.58 -15.64 18.04
C SER A 34 -22.49 -15.17 17.05
N PRO A 35 -21.34 -14.65 17.52
CA PRO A 35 -20.35 -14.02 16.64
C PRO A 35 -19.71 -15.03 15.68
N GLY A 36 -19.56 -16.30 16.12
CA GLY A 36 -18.97 -17.36 15.31
C GLY A 36 -19.74 -17.67 14.02
N LYS A 37 -21.09 -17.70 14.08
CA LYS A 37 -21.90 -17.94 12.87
C LYS A 37 -21.77 -16.79 11.86
N LEU A 38 -21.86 -15.55 12.34
CA LEU A 38 -21.73 -14.37 11.49
C LEU A 38 -20.33 -14.24 10.89
N LEU A 39 -19.28 -14.55 11.67
CA LEU A 39 -17.91 -14.62 11.18
C LEU A 39 -17.81 -15.62 10.04
N LEU A 40 -18.24 -16.88 10.24
CA LEU A 40 -18.09 -17.93 9.26
C LEU A 40 -18.84 -17.62 7.96
N PHE A 41 -20.11 -17.21 8.04
CA PHE A 41 -20.90 -16.84 6.86
C PHE A 41 -20.31 -15.63 6.15
N SER A 42 -19.82 -14.64 6.89
CA SER A 42 -19.17 -13.45 6.31
C SER A 42 -17.88 -13.84 5.59
N VAL A 43 -17.00 -14.64 6.21
CA VAL A 43 -15.73 -15.09 5.61
C VAL A 43 -15.98 -15.84 4.30
N VAL A 44 -16.93 -16.78 4.26
CA VAL A 44 -17.23 -17.55 3.06
C VAL A 44 -17.82 -16.66 1.97
N ASN A 45 -18.86 -15.87 2.28
CA ASN A 45 -19.53 -15.01 1.30
C ASN A 45 -18.60 -13.92 0.74
N SER A 46 -17.83 -13.27 1.62
CA SER A 46 -16.84 -12.27 1.22
C SER A 46 -15.64 -12.90 0.51
N GLY A 47 -15.25 -14.12 0.85
CA GLY A 47 -14.22 -14.88 0.15
C GLY A 47 -14.59 -15.17 -1.30
N ILE A 48 -15.81 -15.65 -1.55
CA ILE A 48 -16.32 -15.88 -2.92
C ILE A 48 -16.39 -14.57 -3.70
N ALA A 49 -16.91 -13.51 -3.08
CA ALA A 49 -17.01 -12.20 -3.71
C ALA A 49 -15.61 -11.62 -4.04
N ALA A 50 -14.66 -11.70 -3.11
CA ALA A 50 -13.29 -11.26 -3.30
C ALA A 50 -12.59 -12.09 -4.37
N ALA A 51 -12.77 -13.42 -4.38
CA ALA A 51 -12.16 -14.30 -5.37
C ALA A 51 -12.65 -13.94 -6.78
N THR A 52 -13.95 -13.70 -6.92
CA THR A 52 -14.56 -13.25 -8.19
C THR A 52 -13.99 -11.89 -8.61
N PHE A 53 -13.92 -10.93 -7.69
CA PHE A 53 -13.40 -9.59 -7.95
C PHE A 53 -11.94 -9.60 -8.38
N PHE A 54 -11.06 -10.20 -7.58
CA PHE A 54 -9.63 -10.21 -7.84
C PHE A 54 -9.30 -11.05 -9.09
N SER A 55 -10.00 -12.16 -9.32
CA SER A 55 -9.83 -12.94 -10.56
C SER A 55 -10.26 -12.12 -11.78
N THR A 56 -11.43 -11.50 -11.75
CA THR A 56 -11.90 -10.65 -12.86
C THR A 56 -10.94 -9.49 -13.12
N ARG A 57 -10.45 -8.85 -12.05
CA ARG A 57 -9.50 -7.74 -12.14
C ARG A 57 -8.18 -8.15 -12.77
N GLU A 58 -7.55 -9.21 -12.30
CA GLU A 58 -6.20 -9.60 -12.72
C GLU A 58 -6.18 -10.39 -14.04
N TYR A 59 -7.22 -11.20 -14.31
CA TYR A 59 -7.24 -12.10 -15.46
C TYR A 59 -7.99 -11.53 -16.67
N VAL A 60 -8.96 -10.64 -16.46
CA VAL A 60 -9.81 -10.11 -17.54
C VAL A 60 -9.56 -8.61 -17.74
N VAL A 61 -9.83 -7.82 -16.71
CA VAL A 61 -9.85 -6.35 -16.80
C VAL A 61 -8.45 -5.77 -16.98
N GLY A 62 -7.48 -6.25 -16.19
CA GLY A 62 -6.09 -5.79 -16.23
C GLY A 62 -5.47 -5.95 -17.63
N PRO A 63 -5.45 -7.17 -18.21
CA PRO A 63 -4.96 -7.39 -19.56
C PRO A 63 -5.73 -6.58 -20.61
N ALA A 64 -7.07 -6.53 -20.52
CA ALA A 64 -7.90 -5.79 -21.48
C ALA A 64 -7.60 -4.28 -21.47
N LEU A 65 -7.53 -3.65 -20.30
CA LEU A 65 -7.21 -2.23 -20.18
C LEU A 65 -5.76 -1.92 -20.56
N VAL A 66 -4.84 -2.83 -20.21
CA VAL A 66 -3.46 -2.72 -20.70
C VAL A 66 -3.43 -2.73 -22.21
N LEU A 67 -4.24 -3.51 -22.92
CA LEU A 67 -4.23 -3.54 -24.40
C LEU A 67 -5.02 -2.38 -25.05
N THR A 68 -6.11 -1.94 -24.45
CA THR A 68 -7.06 -1.02 -25.10
C THR A 68 -6.91 0.45 -24.68
N HIS A 69 -6.47 0.72 -23.45
CA HIS A 69 -6.53 2.08 -22.92
C HIS A 69 -5.23 2.86 -23.21
N PRO A 70 -5.28 4.03 -23.88
CA PRO A 70 -4.09 4.84 -24.18
C PRO A 70 -3.49 5.59 -22.98
N GLY A 71 -4.04 5.43 -21.77
CA GLY A 71 -3.59 6.17 -20.59
C GLY A 71 -2.12 5.91 -20.24
N ARG A 72 -1.43 6.95 -19.72
CA ARG A 72 -0.01 6.89 -19.34
C ARG A 72 0.31 5.75 -18.37
N GLU A 73 -0.57 5.49 -17.40
CA GLU A 73 -0.39 4.37 -16.44
C GLU A 73 -0.29 3.01 -17.16
N TYR A 74 -1.13 2.78 -18.16
CA TYR A 74 -1.16 1.54 -18.91
C TYR A 74 0.02 1.43 -19.86
N GLN A 75 0.48 2.54 -20.45
CA GLN A 75 1.71 2.57 -21.22
C GLN A 75 2.92 2.19 -20.35
N LEU A 76 3.04 2.78 -19.15
CA LEU A 76 4.09 2.41 -18.20
C LEU A 76 4.00 0.93 -17.81
N ARG A 77 2.79 0.39 -17.63
CA ARG A 77 2.60 -1.04 -17.33
C ARG A 77 3.00 -1.93 -18.52
N ARG A 78 2.72 -1.53 -19.77
CA ARG A 78 3.21 -2.20 -20.98
C ARG A 78 4.74 -2.20 -21.02
N HIS A 79 5.36 -1.06 -20.78
CA HIS A 79 6.83 -0.94 -20.76
C HIS A 79 7.45 -1.82 -19.68
N LYS A 80 6.87 -1.88 -18.48
CA LYS A 80 7.33 -2.79 -17.41
C LYS A 80 7.26 -4.25 -17.83
N LEU A 81 6.19 -4.67 -18.51
CA LEU A 81 6.06 -6.05 -19.01
C LEU A 81 7.12 -6.37 -20.07
N VAL A 82 7.47 -5.42 -20.93
CA VAL A 82 8.56 -5.56 -21.92
C VAL A 82 9.94 -5.55 -21.23
N GLN A 83 10.12 -4.74 -20.19
CA GLN A 83 11.38 -4.67 -19.43
C GLN A 83 11.63 -5.95 -18.63
N THR A 84 10.61 -6.56 -18.04
CA THR A 84 10.72 -7.89 -17.42
C THR A 84 11.14 -8.97 -18.43
N ALA A 85 10.94 -8.73 -19.74
CA ALA A 85 11.42 -9.61 -20.81
C ALA A 85 12.89 -9.35 -21.22
N GLY A 86 13.65 -8.56 -20.45
CA GLY A 86 15.11 -8.41 -20.60
C GLY A 86 15.59 -7.09 -21.22
N VAL A 87 14.71 -6.14 -21.51
CA VAL A 87 15.10 -4.83 -22.08
C VAL A 87 15.20 -3.78 -20.98
N VAL A 88 16.42 -3.47 -20.53
CA VAL A 88 16.67 -2.42 -19.54
C VAL A 88 16.47 -1.05 -20.18
N VAL A 89 15.35 -0.38 -19.90
CA VAL A 89 15.11 1.01 -20.30
C VAL A 89 15.45 1.93 -19.13
N HIS A 90 16.49 2.76 -19.29
CA HIS A 90 16.88 3.80 -18.33
C HIS A 90 16.08 5.09 -18.55
N GLY A 91 14.83 5.10 -18.10
CA GLY A 91 13.98 6.28 -18.07
C GLY A 91 13.14 6.26 -16.80
N GLU A 92 13.71 6.78 -15.70
CA GLU A 92 13.04 6.81 -14.41
C GLU A 92 12.00 7.94 -14.36
N HIS A 93 10.82 7.67 -14.92
CA HIS A 93 9.68 8.57 -14.74
C HIS A 93 9.17 8.45 -13.30
N THR A 94 9.42 9.48 -12.50
CA THR A 94 8.83 9.61 -11.17
C THR A 94 7.32 9.82 -11.31
N PRO A 95 6.49 8.95 -10.71
CA PRO A 95 5.03 9.07 -10.82
C PRO A 95 4.56 10.37 -10.18
N THR A 96 3.68 11.10 -10.88
CA THR A 96 3.09 12.32 -10.34
C THR A 96 2.07 11.95 -9.25
N TRP A 97 1.87 12.81 -8.24
CA TRP A 97 0.86 12.57 -7.21
C TRP A 97 -0.55 12.30 -7.76
N ASP A 98 -0.92 12.94 -8.87
CA ASP A 98 -2.18 12.68 -9.56
C ASP A 98 -2.26 11.26 -10.15
N ASP A 99 -1.16 10.76 -10.70
CA ASP A 99 -1.06 9.38 -11.20
C ASP A 99 -1.26 8.38 -10.04
N ILE A 100 -0.72 8.68 -8.86
CA ILE A 100 -0.88 7.86 -7.66
C ILE A 100 -2.36 7.84 -7.22
N ARG A 101 -3.05 8.99 -7.22
CA ARG A 101 -4.48 9.07 -6.86
C ARG A 101 -5.35 8.24 -7.78
N LYS A 102 -5.09 8.32 -9.09
CA LYS A 102 -5.90 7.65 -10.11
C LYS A 102 -5.51 6.20 -10.35
N SER A 103 -4.39 5.77 -9.77
CA SER A 103 -3.83 4.44 -9.99
C SER A 103 -4.86 3.33 -9.75
N ARG A 104 -5.08 2.52 -10.79
CA ARG A 104 -6.00 1.37 -10.81
C ARG A 104 -7.47 1.67 -10.44
N LEU A 105 -7.94 2.92 -10.44
CA LEU A 105 -9.34 3.24 -10.14
C LEU A 105 -10.28 2.60 -11.18
N ILE A 106 -9.93 2.72 -12.47
CA ILE A 106 -10.71 2.17 -13.57
C ILE A 106 -10.72 0.64 -13.51
N ASP A 107 -9.56 0.01 -13.26
CA ASP A 107 -9.44 -1.44 -13.08
C ASP A 107 -10.44 -1.93 -12.01
N SER A 108 -10.45 -1.26 -10.85
CA SER A 108 -11.34 -1.58 -9.71
C SER A 108 -12.81 -1.27 -9.99
N ALA A 109 -13.12 -0.19 -10.71
CA ALA A 109 -14.49 0.17 -11.06
C ALA A 109 -15.10 -0.88 -12.00
N VAL A 110 -14.37 -1.25 -13.05
CA VAL A 110 -14.84 -2.24 -14.04
C VAL A 110 -14.94 -3.62 -13.41
N SER A 111 -13.91 -4.08 -12.68
CA SER A 111 -13.98 -5.39 -12.01
C SER A 111 -15.05 -5.43 -10.92
N GLY A 112 -15.25 -4.32 -10.21
CA GLY A 112 -16.32 -4.14 -9.23
C GLY A 112 -17.70 -4.20 -9.87
N ALA A 113 -17.87 -3.55 -11.03
CA ALA A 113 -19.10 -3.63 -11.80
C ALA A 113 -19.42 -5.07 -12.17
N PHE A 114 -18.52 -5.76 -12.85
CA PHE A 114 -18.71 -7.16 -13.27
C PHE A 114 -19.04 -8.07 -12.08
N THR A 115 -18.28 -7.94 -10.98
CA THR A 115 -18.48 -8.78 -9.79
C THR A 115 -19.84 -8.50 -9.13
N GLY A 116 -20.17 -7.23 -8.90
CA GLY A 116 -21.45 -6.83 -8.33
C GLY A 116 -22.62 -7.24 -9.22
N GLY A 117 -22.46 -7.10 -10.53
CA GLY A 117 -23.43 -7.54 -11.52
C GLY A 117 -23.69 -9.04 -11.47
N ILE A 118 -22.64 -9.86 -11.51
CA ILE A 118 -22.74 -11.33 -11.45
C ILE A 118 -23.38 -11.78 -10.13
N LEU A 119 -22.89 -11.27 -8.99
CA LEU A 119 -23.39 -11.69 -7.68
C LEU A 119 -24.84 -11.26 -7.44
N ASN A 120 -25.21 -10.04 -7.86
CA ASN A 120 -26.57 -9.56 -7.69
C ASN A 120 -27.53 -10.21 -8.70
N ALA A 121 -27.07 -10.53 -9.90
CA ALA A 121 -27.84 -11.30 -10.87
C ALA A 121 -28.06 -12.74 -10.41
N TRP A 122 -27.06 -13.36 -9.78
CA TRP A 122 -27.21 -14.68 -9.19
C TRP A 122 -28.25 -14.70 -8.07
N LYS A 123 -28.27 -13.67 -7.22
CA LYS A 123 -29.21 -13.57 -6.09
C LYS A 123 -30.63 -13.14 -6.48
N ARG A 124 -30.78 -12.19 -7.42
CA ARG A 124 -32.06 -11.53 -7.76
C ARG A 124 -32.50 -11.72 -9.21
N GLY A 125 -31.79 -12.55 -9.99
CA GLY A 125 -32.03 -12.75 -11.41
C GLY A 125 -31.60 -11.55 -12.27
N ARG A 126 -32.04 -11.55 -13.54
CA ARG A 126 -31.74 -10.51 -14.53
C ARG A 126 -31.95 -9.05 -14.06
N PRO A 127 -33.02 -8.68 -13.32
CA PRO A 127 -33.18 -7.29 -12.87
C PRO A 127 -32.11 -6.85 -11.85
N GLY A 128 -31.47 -7.80 -11.16
CA GLY A 128 -30.35 -7.52 -10.25
C GLY A 128 -29.06 -7.10 -10.96
N LEU A 129 -28.89 -7.41 -12.24
CA LEU A 129 -27.63 -7.17 -12.95
C LEU A 129 -27.27 -5.67 -12.97
N ILE A 130 -28.19 -4.81 -13.43
CA ILE A 130 -27.91 -3.37 -13.64
C ILE A 130 -27.60 -2.68 -12.31
N SER A 131 -28.40 -2.93 -11.28
CA SER A 131 -28.13 -2.39 -9.94
C SER A 131 -26.83 -2.95 -9.33
N GLY A 132 -26.50 -4.21 -9.62
CA GLY A 132 -25.25 -4.84 -9.20
C GLY A 132 -24.02 -4.22 -9.86
N LEU A 133 -24.09 -3.94 -11.16
CA LEU A 133 -23.03 -3.26 -11.91
C LEU A 133 -22.75 -1.88 -11.30
N GLY A 134 -23.78 -1.05 -11.11
CA GLY A 134 -23.61 0.30 -10.58
C GLY A 134 -23.09 0.32 -9.13
N THR A 135 -23.69 -0.48 -8.25
CA THR A 135 -23.29 -0.53 -6.83
C THR A 135 -21.88 -1.10 -6.65
N GLY A 136 -21.54 -2.16 -7.38
CA GLY A 136 -20.21 -2.76 -7.36
C GLY A 136 -19.14 -1.80 -7.88
N ALA A 137 -19.40 -1.10 -8.99
CA ALA A 137 -18.49 -0.10 -9.53
C ALA A 137 -18.22 1.04 -8.52
N LEU A 138 -19.29 1.59 -7.94
CA LEU A 138 -19.20 2.70 -7.01
C LEU A 138 -18.44 2.30 -5.74
N MET A 139 -18.81 1.19 -5.11
CA MET A 139 -18.17 0.73 -3.88
C MET A 139 -16.68 0.42 -4.08
N CYS A 140 -16.33 -0.28 -5.16
CA CYS A 140 -14.93 -0.60 -5.45
C CYS A 140 -14.10 0.65 -5.81
N THR A 141 -14.70 1.64 -6.48
CA THR A 141 -14.04 2.91 -6.78
C THR A 141 -13.76 3.69 -5.49
N LEU A 142 -14.76 3.83 -4.62
CA LEU A 142 -14.60 4.52 -3.34
C LEU A 142 -13.56 3.84 -2.46
N LEU A 143 -13.59 2.50 -2.37
CA LEU A 143 -12.61 1.75 -1.59
C LEU A 143 -11.19 1.94 -2.14
N GLN A 144 -11.01 1.83 -3.46
CA GLN A 144 -9.71 2.02 -4.09
C GLN A 144 -9.21 3.47 -3.92
N TRP A 145 -10.10 4.46 -4.01
CA TRP A 145 -9.77 5.85 -3.78
C TRP A 145 -9.30 6.10 -2.34
N THR A 146 -10.02 5.57 -1.34
CA THR A 146 -9.61 5.66 0.07
C THR A 146 -8.24 5.05 0.33
N ILE A 147 -7.96 3.88 -0.27
CA ILE A 147 -6.64 3.23 -0.17
C ILE A 147 -5.55 4.10 -0.81
N ASN A 148 -5.84 4.73 -1.95
CA ASN A 148 -4.90 5.59 -2.65
C ASN A 148 -4.59 6.87 -1.84
N GLU A 149 -5.62 7.52 -1.26
CA GLU A 149 -5.41 8.68 -0.38
C GLU A 149 -4.62 8.31 0.87
N PHE A 150 -4.90 7.16 1.50
CA PHE A 150 -4.12 6.70 2.64
C PHE A 150 -2.63 6.46 2.29
N ARG A 151 -2.35 5.97 1.08
CA ARG A 151 -0.97 5.81 0.60
C ARG A 151 -0.28 7.15 0.41
N ILE A 152 -0.96 8.13 -0.16
CA ILE A 152 -0.42 9.48 -0.35
C ILE A 152 -0.13 10.13 1.00
N PHE A 153 -1.07 10.02 1.94
CA PHE A 153 -0.91 10.52 3.29
C PHE A 153 0.32 9.92 3.97
N ARG A 154 0.50 8.60 3.89
CA ARG A 154 1.67 7.91 4.43
C ARG A 154 2.96 8.37 3.74
N LEU A 155 2.97 8.48 2.41
CA LEU A 155 4.15 8.89 1.66
C LEU A 155 4.54 10.33 1.97
N SER A 156 3.57 11.22 2.12
CA SER A 156 3.77 12.61 2.52
C SER A 156 4.37 12.73 3.92
N ARG A 157 3.93 11.89 4.87
CA ARG A 157 4.52 11.85 6.22
C ARG A 157 5.97 11.37 6.17
N LEU A 158 6.24 10.30 5.43
CA LEU A 158 7.60 9.77 5.28
C LEU A 158 8.53 10.77 4.59
N SER A 159 8.07 11.49 3.56
CA SER A 159 8.88 12.50 2.89
C SER A 159 9.21 13.68 3.81
N GLN A 160 8.30 14.07 4.70
CA GLN A 160 8.58 15.10 5.72
C GLN A 160 9.60 14.64 6.75
N SER A 161 9.51 13.39 7.20
CA SER A 161 10.49 12.81 8.13
C SER A 161 11.89 12.70 7.53
N LEU A 162 12.01 12.50 6.21
CA LEU A 162 13.30 12.47 5.51
C LEU A 162 13.83 13.87 5.17
N ALA A 163 12.93 14.84 4.96
CA ALA A 163 13.29 16.23 4.69
C ALA A 163 13.62 17.03 5.96
N ALA A 164 13.30 16.50 7.16
CA ALA A 164 13.81 17.03 8.42
C ALA A 164 15.35 17.01 8.33
N PRO A 165 16.00 18.19 8.29
CA PRO A 165 17.43 18.27 8.05
C PRO A 165 18.17 17.51 9.13
N ILE A 166 19.21 16.76 8.73
CA ILE A 166 20.33 16.45 9.60
C ILE A 166 20.97 17.79 9.94
N GLU A 167 20.37 18.51 10.87
CA GLU A 167 20.87 19.78 11.36
C GLU A 167 22.11 19.48 12.22
N THR A 168 23.24 19.37 11.51
CA THR A 168 24.58 19.73 12.00
C THR A 168 25.01 19.12 13.33
N ALA A 169 25.41 17.84 13.30
CA ALA A 169 26.62 17.45 14.03
C ALA A 169 27.82 18.10 13.32
N ALA A 170 28.14 19.33 13.68
CA ALA A 170 29.35 19.99 13.21
C ALA A 170 30.58 19.19 13.70
N PRO A 171 31.59 18.92 12.86
CA PRO A 171 32.89 18.48 13.36
C PRO A 171 33.52 19.68 14.06
N ASN A 172 33.71 19.56 15.38
CA ASN A 172 34.59 20.43 16.14
C ASN A 172 35.98 20.39 15.48
N THR A 173 36.25 21.35 14.60
CA THR A 173 37.62 21.65 14.19
C THR A 173 38.08 22.76 15.12
N GLU A 174 38.86 22.35 16.10
CA GLU A 174 39.66 23.21 16.95
C GLU A 174 40.45 24.18 16.06
N SER A 175 40.17 25.47 16.17
CA SER A 175 41.09 26.52 15.75
C SER A 175 40.90 27.70 16.68
N ASP A 176 41.67 27.58 17.74
CA ASP A 176 42.14 28.59 18.68
C ASP A 176 42.50 29.92 17.99
N SER A 177 41.78 31.01 18.29
CA SER A 177 42.38 32.36 18.45
C SER A 177 41.35 33.43 18.88
N THR A 178 41.36 33.69 20.18
CA THR A 178 41.22 34.98 20.88
C THR A 178 40.69 36.21 20.11
N ARG A 179 39.42 36.58 20.33
CA ARG A 179 38.99 38.00 20.36
C ARG A 179 37.72 38.20 21.19
N PRO A 180 37.67 39.14 22.16
CA PRO A 180 36.47 39.43 22.92
C PRO A 180 35.74 40.65 22.35
N GLN A 181 34.44 40.54 22.04
CA GLN A 181 33.41 41.57 22.27
C GLN A 181 32.00 41.15 21.78
N PRO A 182 30.93 41.78 22.31
CA PRO A 182 29.72 41.11 22.74
C PRO A 182 28.51 41.40 21.84
N ARG A 183 27.57 40.45 21.78
CA ARG A 183 26.16 40.79 21.47
C ARG A 183 25.27 39.67 21.99
N ALA A 184 24.36 40.04 22.89
CA ALA A 184 23.27 39.21 23.36
C ALA A 184 22.50 38.66 22.14
N ARG A 185 22.71 37.38 21.83
CA ARG A 185 21.96 36.66 20.81
C ARG A 185 20.77 36.04 21.51
N ALA A 186 19.59 36.49 21.12
CA ALA A 186 18.31 36.01 21.59
C ALA A 186 18.32 34.48 21.69
N SER A 187 17.91 34.00 22.86
CA SER A 187 17.66 32.59 23.14
C SER A 187 16.81 32.01 22.01
N PRO A 188 17.26 30.96 21.29
CA PRO A 188 16.38 30.27 20.36
C PRO A 188 15.24 29.72 21.20
N SER A 189 14.06 30.29 20.97
CA SER A 189 12.81 29.87 21.56
C SER A 189 12.75 28.36 21.38
N ALA A 190 12.69 27.64 22.49
CA ALA A 190 12.45 26.22 22.53
C ALA A 190 11.42 25.89 21.45
N PHE A 191 11.83 25.09 20.46
CA PHE A 191 10.97 24.59 19.42
C PHE A 191 9.93 23.72 20.11
N LYS A 192 8.85 24.37 20.56
CA LYS A 192 7.64 23.71 21.00
C LYS A 192 7.13 23.03 19.73
N TYR A 193 7.43 21.74 19.60
CA TYR A 193 6.54 20.84 18.91
C TYR A 193 5.18 21.01 19.60
N THR A 194 4.36 21.94 19.11
CA THR A 194 2.93 21.75 19.15
C THR A 194 2.68 20.62 18.17
N ALA A 195 3.03 19.41 18.62
CA ALA A 195 2.39 18.20 18.17
C ALA A 195 0.92 18.54 18.24
N PHE A 196 0.30 18.71 17.07
CA PHE A 196 -1.13 18.80 16.95
C PHE A 196 -1.61 17.46 17.51
N GLU A 197 -1.95 17.48 18.79
CA GLU A 197 -2.43 16.37 19.60
C GLU A 197 -3.87 16.08 19.17
N THR A 198 -4.07 15.87 17.88
CA THR A 198 -5.15 15.01 17.43
C THR A 198 -4.73 13.63 17.87
N ALA A 199 -5.11 13.26 19.10
CA ALA A 199 -5.16 11.89 19.56
C ALA A 199 -5.94 11.11 18.51
N SER A 200 -5.20 10.59 17.53
CA SER A 200 -5.78 9.95 16.38
C SER A 200 -6.37 8.68 16.92
N TRP A 201 -7.64 8.45 16.66
CA TRP A 201 -8.32 7.23 17.07
C TRP A 201 -7.54 5.96 16.64
N SER A 202 -6.72 6.08 15.59
CA SER A 202 -5.75 5.06 15.19
C SER A 202 -4.68 4.78 16.25
N ASP A 203 -4.21 5.74 17.03
CA ASP A 203 -3.22 5.54 18.09
C ASP A 203 -3.78 4.79 19.29
N SER A 204 -5.08 4.97 19.61
CA SER A 204 -5.76 4.13 20.61
C SER A 204 -5.94 2.68 20.15
N ILE A 205 -6.26 2.47 18.86
CA ILE A 205 -6.39 1.10 18.31
C ILE A 205 -5.02 0.46 18.12
N LEU A 206 -4.02 1.22 17.64
CA LEU A 206 -2.65 0.77 17.48
C LEU A 206 -1.97 0.54 18.83
N SER A 207 -2.27 1.29 19.89
CA SER A 207 -1.72 1.01 21.23
C SER A 207 -2.32 -0.24 21.86
N MET A 208 -3.55 -0.64 21.48
CA MET A 208 -4.17 -1.88 21.94
C MET A 208 -3.65 -3.13 21.19
N LEU A 209 -3.26 -2.98 19.92
CA LEU A 209 -2.70 -4.05 19.08
C LEU A 209 -1.17 -4.08 19.02
N SER A 210 -0.49 -2.98 19.35
CA SER A 210 0.97 -2.92 19.44
C SER A 210 1.38 -3.35 20.83
N ARG A 211 1.70 -4.63 20.99
CA ARG A 211 2.83 -4.97 21.85
C ARG A 211 3.97 -4.07 21.39
N ARG A 212 4.35 -3.07 22.21
CA ARG A 212 5.48 -2.18 21.94
C ARG A 212 6.67 -3.07 21.63
N ILE A 213 6.99 -3.19 20.34
CA ILE A 213 8.26 -3.73 19.90
C ILE A 213 9.27 -2.76 20.50
N SER A 214 10.11 -3.25 21.41
CA SER A 214 11.19 -2.43 21.97
C SER A 214 12.03 -1.88 20.82
N ASP A 215 12.47 -0.63 20.90
CA ASP A 215 13.32 -0.01 19.87
C ASP A 215 14.53 -0.91 19.54
N GLU A 216 15.04 -1.64 20.53
CA GLU A 216 16.11 -2.64 20.36
C GLU A 216 15.68 -3.81 19.45
N GLU A 217 14.45 -4.33 19.61
CA GLU A 217 13.93 -5.40 18.76
C GLU A 217 13.64 -4.88 17.33
N TYR A 218 13.18 -3.65 17.20
CA TYR A 218 13.00 -3.00 15.90
C TYR A 218 14.35 -2.82 15.17
N LEU A 219 15.36 -2.32 15.87
CA LEU A 219 16.72 -2.18 15.35
C LEU A 219 17.33 -3.53 14.96
N ARG A 220 17.10 -4.59 15.75
CA ARG A 220 17.53 -5.95 15.39
C ARG A 220 16.86 -6.44 14.11
N ARG A 221 15.55 -6.20 13.94
CA ARG A 221 14.85 -6.57 12.70
C ARG A 221 15.39 -5.79 11.49
N LEU A 222 15.63 -4.49 11.63
CA LEU A 222 16.21 -3.68 10.56
C LEU A 222 17.63 -4.13 10.19
N LYS A 223 18.48 -4.43 11.17
CA LYS A 223 19.82 -4.98 10.92
C LYS A 223 19.75 -6.33 10.21
N ALA A 224 18.86 -7.23 10.67
CA ALA A 224 18.66 -8.53 10.03
C ALA A 224 18.16 -8.39 8.57
N GLN A 225 17.24 -7.46 8.30
CA GLN A 225 16.77 -7.18 6.93
C GLN A 225 17.89 -6.61 6.06
N ARG A 226 18.66 -5.64 6.58
CA ARG A 226 19.84 -5.10 5.89
C ARG A 226 20.83 -6.21 5.54
N ASP A 227 21.15 -7.08 6.50
CA ASP A 227 22.13 -8.15 6.30
C ASP A 227 21.63 -9.20 5.29
N ALA A 228 20.33 -9.51 5.31
CA ALA A 228 19.71 -10.36 4.30
C ALA A 228 19.79 -9.76 2.89
N HIS A 229 19.57 -8.44 2.76
CA HIS A 229 19.69 -7.75 1.48
C HIS A 229 21.14 -7.67 0.99
N LEU A 230 22.09 -7.39 1.88
CA LEU A 230 23.52 -7.38 1.54
C LEU A 230 23.99 -8.75 1.04
N ARG A 231 23.59 -9.85 1.70
CA ARG A 231 23.87 -11.20 1.22
C ARG A 231 23.29 -11.45 -0.17
N ARG A 232 22.07 -10.99 -0.43
CA ARG A 232 21.44 -11.16 -1.74
C ARG A 232 22.15 -10.37 -2.84
N ILE A 233 22.67 -9.19 -2.52
CA ILE A 233 23.49 -8.40 -3.45
C ILE A 233 24.79 -9.14 -3.77
N GLU A 234 25.49 -9.65 -2.75
CA GLU A 234 26.73 -10.41 -2.93
C GLU A 234 26.53 -11.66 -3.80
N GLU A 235 25.41 -12.38 -3.61
CA GLU A 235 25.04 -13.52 -4.47
C GLU A 235 24.84 -13.11 -5.94
N LEU A 236 24.12 -12.01 -6.17
CA LEU A 236 23.87 -11.49 -7.52
C LEU A 236 25.16 -10.97 -8.19
N GLU A 237 26.06 -10.37 -7.42
CA GLU A 237 27.38 -9.93 -7.92
C GLU A 237 28.23 -11.14 -8.35
N LYS A 238 28.21 -12.24 -7.58
CA LYS A 238 28.88 -13.50 -7.97
C LYS A 238 28.29 -14.13 -9.22
N GLU A 239 26.97 -14.13 -9.38
CA GLU A 239 26.29 -14.61 -10.59
C GLU A 239 26.67 -13.78 -11.83
N LEU A 240 26.75 -12.44 -11.68
CA LEU A 240 27.19 -11.54 -12.76
C LEU A 240 28.65 -11.76 -13.16
N ASP A 241 29.55 -11.97 -12.19
CA ASP A 241 30.96 -12.24 -12.47
C ASP A 241 31.18 -13.59 -13.16
N GLN A 242 30.40 -14.61 -12.79
CA GLN A 242 30.39 -15.90 -13.50
C GLN A 242 29.87 -15.75 -14.93
N GLY A 243 28.76 -15.02 -15.12
CA GLY A 243 28.19 -14.74 -16.44
C GLY A 243 29.09 -13.90 -17.35
N ARG A 244 29.99 -13.07 -16.79
CA ARG A 244 30.98 -12.28 -17.57
C ARG A 244 32.19 -13.11 -18.02
N ARG A 245 32.49 -14.23 -17.34
CA ARG A 245 33.65 -15.09 -17.64
C ARG A 245 33.35 -16.20 -18.65
N MET A 246 32.07 -16.48 -18.91
CA MET A 246 31.62 -17.37 -19.98
C MET A 246 31.46 -16.59 -21.29
#